data_AF-A0A224YGT6-F1
#
_entry.id   AF-A0A224YGT6-F1
#
_cell.length_a   1.000
_cell.length_b   1.000
_cell.length_c   1.000
_cell.angle_alpha   90.00
_cell.angle_beta   90.00
_cell.angle_gamma   90.00
#
_symmetry.space_group_name_H-M   'P 1'
#
loop_
_entity.id
_entity.type
_entity.pdbx_description
1 polymer ?
#
loop_
_entity_poly.entity_id
_entity_poly.type
_entity_poly.pdbx_seq_one_letter_code
_entity_poly.pdbx_strand_id
1 'polypeptide(L)'
;MALSRTLATLLRQANCQRMTGTSVCLVRSIITFKEPIRPKMMPEVMEALKSYVGYVGDIPAAHTKLPSSQDELPVRSMVDSYDECIIPLASSLAMQKSHTSGQGFVRFGRILEDMDEFAVWLSYRYVQYPGLSFGVPMPVNMVTALVDSIRSDDMDIRPQHDLKLCGHISWVGRTSMEVTMELQALVPEQPRYLLTAKFVMVAMEANATKTVPVNKLVPKK
;
A
#
# COMPACT_ATOMS: atom_id res chain seq x y z
N MET A 1 -37.78 29.07 47.91
CA MET A 1 -37.64 27.64 47.56
C MET A 1 -38.34 27.35 46.22
N ALA A 2 -37.78 27.81 45.11
CA ALA A 2 -38.41 27.71 43.78
C ALA A 2 -37.39 27.47 42.65
N LEU A 3 -36.33 26.69 42.92
CA LEU A 3 -35.23 26.44 41.99
C LEU A 3 -34.79 24.96 41.90
N SER A 4 -35.63 24.02 42.36
CA SER A 4 -35.31 22.58 42.34
C SER A 4 -36.22 21.73 41.44
N ARG A 5 -37.22 22.32 40.77
CA ARG A 5 -38.22 21.57 39.97
C ARG A 5 -38.09 21.70 38.45
N THR A 6 -37.12 22.47 37.95
CA THR A 6 -36.93 22.71 36.50
C THR A 6 -35.83 21.87 35.84
N LEU A 7 -35.02 21.11 36.59
CA LEU A 7 -33.97 20.24 36.03
C LEU A 7 -34.43 18.81 35.72
N ALA A 8 -35.51 18.34 36.34
CA ALA A 8 -36.04 16.98 36.11
C ALA A 8 -36.87 16.86 34.82
N THR A 9 -37.31 17.98 34.24
CA THR A 9 -38.15 17.98 33.02
C THR A 9 -37.31 17.97 31.74
N LEU A 10 -36.05 18.41 31.79
CA LEU A 10 -35.11 18.33 30.65
C LEU A 10 -34.49 16.93 30.47
N LEU A 11 -34.40 16.12 31.53
CA LEU A 11 -33.85 14.77 31.46
C LEU A 11 -34.84 13.68 31.00
N ARG A 12 -36.11 14.02 30.78
CA ARG A 12 -37.11 13.10 30.18
C ARG A 12 -37.26 13.21 28.66
N GLN A 13 -36.62 14.19 28.02
CA GLN A 13 -36.61 14.31 26.55
C GLN A 13 -35.45 13.56 25.87
N ALA A 14 -34.53 12.97 26.63
CA ALA A 14 -33.37 12.26 26.07
C ALA A 14 -33.65 10.80 25.66
N ASN A 15 -34.88 10.28 25.80
CA ASN A 15 -35.12 8.83 25.64
C ASN A 15 -36.31 8.43 24.77
N CYS A 16 -36.72 9.27 23.82
CA CYS A 16 -37.63 8.85 22.77
C CYS A 16 -37.52 9.76 21.53
N GLN A 17 -36.47 9.57 20.73
CA GLN A 17 -36.57 9.85 19.31
C GLN A 17 -36.21 8.59 18.55
N ARG A 18 -37.27 8.05 17.94
CA ARG A 18 -37.30 6.97 16.97
C ARG A 18 -36.07 7.05 16.07
N MET A 19 -35.38 5.92 15.98
CA MET A 19 -34.46 5.62 14.89
C MET A 19 -35.22 5.76 13.57
N THR A 20 -35.16 6.95 12.99
CA THR A 20 -35.49 7.16 11.60
C THR A 20 -34.33 6.57 10.83
N GLY A 21 -34.62 5.52 10.07
CA GLY A 21 -33.63 4.76 9.34
C GLY A 21 -32.85 5.65 8.39
N THR A 22 -31.66 6.06 8.80
CA THR A 22 -30.55 6.17 7.87
C THR A 22 -30.32 4.76 7.36
N SER A 23 -30.70 4.51 6.10
CA SER A 23 -30.17 3.39 5.36
C SER A 23 -28.66 3.56 5.33
N VAL A 24 -27.98 2.95 6.30
CA VAL A 24 -26.54 2.75 6.23
C VAL A 24 -26.37 1.73 5.12
N CYS A 25 -26.19 2.24 3.91
CA CYS A 25 -25.73 1.44 2.79
C CYS A 25 -24.37 0.88 3.22
N LEU A 26 -24.34 -0.37 3.69
CA LEU A 26 -23.15 -1.11 4.10
C LEU A 26 -22.35 -1.53 2.86
N VAL A 27 -22.06 -0.58 1.98
CA VAL A 27 -21.06 -0.72 0.93
C VAL A 27 -19.80 -0.12 1.52
N ARG A 28 -18.79 -0.96 1.76
CA ARG A 28 -17.45 -0.45 2.06
C ARG A 28 -17.10 0.52 0.94
N SER A 29 -16.75 1.75 1.29
CA SER A 29 -15.91 2.54 0.40
C SER A 29 -14.67 1.68 0.14
N ILE A 30 -14.54 1.25 -1.10
CA ILE A 30 -13.29 0.82 -1.74
C ILE A 30 -12.13 1.48 -0.99
N ILE A 31 -11.11 0.73 -0.55
CA ILE A 31 -9.89 1.34 0.00
C ILE A 31 -9.34 2.22 -1.10
N THR A 32 -9.71 3.49 -1.02
CA THR A 32 -9.33 4.51 -1.97
C THR A 32 -8.31 5.28 -1.19
N PHE A 33 -7.05 5.08 -1.53
CA PHE A 33 -5.94 5.86 -1.01
C PHE A 33 -6.09 7.29 -1.58
N LYS A 34 -7.04 8.05 -1.02
CA LYS A 34 -7.33 9.46 -1.38
C LYS A 34 -6.48 10.44 -0.59
N GLU A 35 -5.54 9.94 0.23
CA GLU A 35 -4.63 10.79 0.96
C GLU A 35 -3.79 11.62 -0.02
N PRO A 36 -3.51 12.90 0.30
CA PRO A 36 -2.54 13.67 -0.47
C PRO A 36 -1.25 12.86 -0.56
N ILE A 37 -0.65 12.81 -1.75
CA ILE A 37 0.59 12.08 -2.04
C ILE A 37 1.73 12.82 -1.33
N ARG A 38 1.78 12.72 -0.01
CA ARG A 38 2.98 13.01 0.77
C ARG A 38 3.88 11.80 0.63
N PRO A 39 5.17 11.98 0.30
CA PRO A 39 6.13 10.90 0.38
C PRO A 39 6.11 10.31 1.79
N LYS A 40 5.84 9.00 1.88
CA LYS A 40 5.85 8.28 3.17
C LYS A 40 7.28 7.93 3.52
N MET A 41 7.59 7.76 4.79
CA MET A 41 8.87 7.15 5.17
C MET A 41 8.75 5.63 4.99
N MET A 42 9.84 4.95 4.60
CA MET A 42 9.80 3.47 4.44
C MET A 42 9.25 2.74 5.69
N PRO A 43 9.58 3.15 6.93
CA PRO A 43 8.94 2.59 8.12
C PRO A 43 7.42 2.78 8.18
N GLU A 44 6.87 3.88 7.66
CA GLU A 44 5.41 4.09 7.58
C GLU A 44 4.77 3.13 6.57
N VAL A 45 5.43 2.86 5.43
CA VAL A 45 4.99 1.87 4.45
C VAL A 45 4.94 0.48 5.07
N MET A 46 6.00 0.09 5.79
CA MET A 46 6.08 -1.19 6.48
C MET A 46 4.99 -1.34 7.55
N GLU A 47 4.73 -0.30 8.34
CA GLU A 47 3.67 -0.33 9.36
C GLU A 47 2.29 -0.43 8.72
N ALA A 48 2.06 0.31 7.64
CA ALA A 48 0.83 0.21 6.89
C ALA A 48 0.64 -1.22 6.32
N LEU A 49 1.67 -1.80 5.69
CA LEU A 49 1.65 -3.18 5.23
C LEU A 49 1.34 -4.17 6.36
N LYS A 50 1.96 -4.03 7.53
CA LYS A 50 1.65 -4.87 8.69
C LYS A 50 0.20 -4.75 9.13
N SER A 51 -0.45 -3.60 8.96
CA SER A 51 -1.87 -3.45 9.24
C SER A 51 -2.77 -4.13 8.19
N TYR A 52 -2.35 -4.15 6.92
CA TYR A 52 -3.12 -4.75 5.81
C TYR A 52 -2.94 -6.26 5.71
N VAL A 53 -1.69 -6.72 5.86
CA VAL A 53 -1.22 -8.11 5.81
C VAL A 53 -1.25 -8.73 7.22
N GLY A 54 -1.77 -7.99 8.20
CA GLY A 54 -1.67 -8.30 9.62
C GLY A 54 -2.43 -9.55 10.03
N TYR A 55 -1.68 -10.66 10.12
CA TYR A 55 -1.64 -11.56 11.28
C TYR A 55 -2.98 -12.12 11.77
N VAL A 56 -3.94 -12.27 10.89
CA VAL A 56 -5.09 -13.12 11.15
C VAL A 56 -4.86 -14.33 10.27
N GLY A 57 -4.74 -15.49 10.92
CA GLY A 57 -4.60 -16.76 10.21
C GLY A 57 -5.63 -16.87 9.10
N ASP A 58 -5.30 -17.69 8.09
CA ASP A 58 -6.14 -17.87 6.93
C ASP A 58 -7.62 -17.95 7.30
N ILE A 59 -8.46 -17.09 6.72
CA ILE A 59 -9.90 -17.10 6.97
C ILE A 59 -10.56 -17.77 5.77
N PRO A 60 -10.97 -19.06 5.87
CA PRO A 60 -11.52 -19.77 4.73
C PRO A 60 -12.77 -19.11 4.14
N ALA A 61 -13.55 -18.45 5.00
CA ALA A 61 -14.75 -17.71 4.60
C ALA A 61 -14.47 -16.43 3.79
N ALA A 62 -13.23 -15.93 3.79
CA ALA A 62 -12.84 -14.79 2.97
C ALA A 62 -12.51 -15.23 1.52
N HIS A 63 -12.02 -16.45 1.33
CA HIS A 63 -11.71 -17.00 -0.01
C HIS A 63 -12.95 -17.18 -0.88
N THR A 64 -14.10 -17.51 -0.29
CA THR A 64 -15.36 -17.65 -1.04
C THR A 64 -15.86 -16.33 -1.63
N LYS A 65 -15.30 -15.20 -1.19
CA LYS A 65 -15.59 -13.86 -1.70
C LYS A 65 -14.56 -13.34 -2.68
N LEU A 66 -13.54 -14.14 -3.00
CA LEU A 66 -12.56 -13.79 -4.04
C LEU A 66 -13.19 -13.90 -5.43
N PRO A 67 -12.81 -13.02 -6.36
CA PRO A 67 -13.34 -13.05 -7.72
C PRO A 67 -12.86 -14.30 -8.46
N SER A 68 -13.71 -14.85 -9.32
CA SER A 68 -13.32 -15.97 -10.19
C SER A 68 -12.69 -15.49 -11.50
N SER A 69 -12.99 -14.25 -11.91
CA SER A 69 -12.52 -13.65 -13.16
C SER A 69 -12.20 -12.15 -13.00
N GLN A 70 -11.41 -11.60 -13.93
CA GLN A 70 -11.12 -10.17 -13.94
C GLN A 70 -12.33 -9.29 -14.31
N ASP A 71 -13.38 -9.87 -14.89
CA ASP A 71 -14.60 -9.14 -15.29
C ASP A 71 -15.47 -8.77 -14.08
N GLU A 72 -15.30 -9.46 -12.95
CA GLU A 72 -15.93 -9.15 -11.66
C GLU A 72 -15.27 -7.97 -10.94
N LEU A 73 -14.12 -7.51 -11.44
CA LEU A 73 -13.31 -6.49 -10.81
C LEU A 73 -13.45 -5.14 -11.51
N PRO A 74 -13.50 -4.02 -10.77
CA PRO A 74 -13.49 -2.70 -11.38
C PRO A 74 -12.17 -2.47 -12.12
N VAL A 75 -12.23 -1.70 -13.21
CA VAL A 75 -11.02 -1.25 -13.91
C VAL A 75 -10.24 -0.24 -13.06
N ARG A 76 -8.91 -0.24 -13.21
CA ARG A 76 -7.99 0.63 -12.48
C ARG A 76 -7.02 1.29 -13.45
N SER A 77 -6.40 2.38 -13.01
CA SER A 77 -5.41 3.13 -13.78
C SER A 77 -4.07 3.19 -13.04
N MET A 78 -3.00 3.55 -13.76
CA MET A 78 -1.64 3.64 -13.17
C MET A 78 -1.61 4.57 -11.94
N VAL A 79 -2.30 5.72 -12.04
CA VAL A 79 -2.42 6.73 -10.96
C VAL A 79 -2.99 6.14 -9.69
N ASP A 80 -3.85 5.13 -9.80
CA ASP A 80 -4.49 4.54 -8.63
C ASP A 80 -3.53 3.72 -7.75
N SER A 81 -2.44 3.22 -8.35
CA SER A 81 -1.38 2.52 -7.64
C SER A 81 -0.24 3.43 -7.22
N TYR A 82 -0.05 4.56 -7.92
CA TYR A 82 1.10 5.43 -7.73
C TYR A 82 1.26 5.89 -6.27
N ASP A 83 2.49 5.83 -5.79
CA ASP A 83 2.90 6.38 -4.49
C ASP A 83 4.40 6.74 -4.52
N GLU A 84 4.83 7.49 -3.51
CA GLU A 84 6.23 7.82 -3.28
C GLU A 84 6.63 7.51 -1.83
N CYS A 85 7.88 7.10 -1.65
CA CYS A 85 8.46 6.74 -0.37
C CYS A 85 9.89 7.29 -0.22
N ILE A 86 10.27 7.67 1.00
CA ILE A 86 11.60 8.15 1.37
C ILE A 86 12.33 7.09 2.19
N ILE A 87 13.57 6.81 1.82
CA ILE A 87 14.53 6.04 2.61
C ILE A 87 15.46 7.05 3.30
N PRO A 88 15.30 7.29 4.62
CA PRO A 88 15.98 8.39 5.31
C PRO A 88 17.42 8.03 5.70
N LEU A 89 18.31 7.93 4.71
CA LEU A 89 19.72 7.56 4.92
C LEU A 89 20.56 8.66 5.56
N ALA A 90 20.24 9.93 5.32
CA ALA A 90 20.92 11.08 5.92
C ALA A 90 20.19 11.56 7.18
N SER A 91 18.85 11.50 7.18
CA SER A 91 18.02 12.01 8.28
C SER A 91 17.79 11.02 9.43
N SER A 92 18.07 9.72 9.25
CA SER A 92 17.93 8.70 10.31
C SER A 92 19.19 7.84 10.46
N LEU A 93 19.87 7.97 11.60
CA LEU A 93 21.05 7.16 11.91
C LEU A 93 20.76 5.65 11.96
N ALA A 94 19.55 5.25 12.38
CA ALA A 94 19.16 3.85 12.44
C ALA A 94 19.06 3.25 11.03
N MET A 95 18.40 3.96 10.10
CA MET A 95 18.29 3.55 8.71
C MET A 95 19.66 3.60 8.02
N GLN A 96 20.45 4.65 8.27
CA GLN A 96 21.81 4.74 7.75
C GLN A 96 22.65 3.51 8.13
N LYS A 97 22.64 3.09 9.40
CA LYS A 97 23.41 1.93 9.88
C LYS A 97 22.94 0.60 9.26
N SER A 98 21.64 0.39 9.11
CA SER A 98 21.12 -0.83 8.49
C SER A 98 21.44 -0.90 7.00
N HIS A 99 21.49 0.25 6.33
CA HIS A 99 21.69 0.36 4.88
C HIS A 99 23.14 0.59 4.45
N THR A 100 24.07 0.92 5.35
CA THR A 100 25.47 1.21 4.97
C THR A 100 26.39 0.03 5.28
N SER A 101 27.30 -0.29 4.35
CA SER A 101 28.36 -1.29 4.51
C SER A 101 29.46 -0.80 5.46
N GLY A 102 30.36 -1.70 5.88
CA GLY A 102 31.51 -1.30 6.71
C GLY A 102 32.47 -0.34 6.00
N GLN A 103 32.40 -0.27 4.66
CA GLN A 103 33.21 0.58 3.80
C GLN A 103 32.58 1.96 3.54
N GLY A 104 31.36 2.22 4.05
CA GLY A 104 30.69 3.52 3.91
C GLY A 104 29.80 3.68 2.67
N PHE A 105 29.55 2.60 1.93
CA PHE A 105 28.64 2.59 0.77
C PHE A 105 27.27 2.05 1.14
N VAL A 106 26.21 2.49 0.46
CA VAL A 106 24.88 1.91 0.63
C VAL A 106 24.86 0.48 0.08
N ARG A 107 24.34 -0.45 0.87
CA ARG A 107 24.17 -1.86 0.53
C ARG A 107 23.05 -2.00 -0.48
N PHE A 108 23.39 -2.32 -1.71
CA PHE A 108 22.40 -2.52 -2.77
C PHE A 108 21.34 -3.57 -2.42
N GLY A 109 21.71 -4.66 -1.72
CA GLY A 109 20.76 -5.67 -1.26
C GLY A 109 19.68 -5.12 -0.32
N ARG A 110 20.01 -4.15 0.54
CA ARG A 110 19.01 -3.49 1.41
C ARG A 110 18.06 -2.60 0.63
N ILE A 111 18.56 -1.92 -0.40
CA ILE A 111 17.72 -1.15 -1.31
C ILE A 111 16.75 -2.07 -2.08
N LEU A 112 17.20 -3.26 -2.50
CA LEU A 112 16.31 -4.23 -3.14
C LEU A 112 15.23 -4.76 -2.19
N GLU A 113 15.54 -4.96 -0.91
CA GLU A 113 14.54 -5.32 0.11
C GLU A 113 13.49 -4.21 0.27
N ASP A 114 13.92 -2.96 0.42
CA ASP A 114 13.04 -1.78 0.48
C ASP A 114 12.15 -1.65 -0.77
N MET A 115 12.71 -1.93 -1.96
CA MET A 115 11.96 -1.92 -3.21
C MET A 115 10.94 -3.05 -3.30
N ASP A 116 11.27 -4.25 -2.83
CA ASP A 116 10.35 -5.38 -2.79
C ASP A 116 9.15 -5.10 -1.86
N GLU A 117 9.40 -4.55 -0.67
CA GLU A 117 8.35 -4.09 0.24
C GLU A 117 7.47 -3.02 -0.41
N PHE A 118 8.07 -2.06 -1.11
CA PHE A 118 7.33 -1.02 -1.80
C PHE A 118 6.53 -1.56 -2.99
N ALA A 119 7.03 -2.56 -3.72
CA ALA A 119 6.27 -3.22 -4.79
C ALA A 119 5.01 -3.93 -4.26
N VAL A 120 5.13 -4.59 -3.11
CA VAL A 120 3.99 -5.19 -2.39
C VAL A 120 2.97 -4.12 -2.01
N TRP A 121 3.44 -2.99 -1.47
CA TRP A 121 2.60 -1.84 -1.13
C TRP A 121 1.82 -1.29 -2.33
N LEU A 122 2.50 -1.02 -3.44
CA LEU A 122 1.86 -0.52 -4.67
C LEU A 122 0.84 -1.52 -5.22
N SER A 123 1.12 -2.82 -5.09
CA SER A 123 0.18 -3.89 -5.48
C SER A 123 -1.09 -3.87 -4.63
N TYR A 124 -0.97 -3.72 -3.31
CA TYR A 124 -2.13 -3.57 -2.42
C TYR A 124 -2.91 -2.27 -2.66
N ARG A 125 -2.22 -1.18 -3.02
CA ARG A 125 -2.89 0.05 -3.46
C ARG A 125 -3.69 -0.16 -4.74
N TYR A 126 -3.16 -0.97 -5.67
CA TYR A 126 -3.79 -1.22 -6.94
C TYR A 126 -5.04 -2.09 -6.84
N VAL A 127 -4.96 -3.24 -6.15
CA VAL A 127 -6.05 -4.23 -6.16
C VAL A 127 -7.28 -3.78 -5.39
N GLN A 128 -8.45 -4.13 -5.91
CA GLN A 128 -9.75 -3.86 -5.29
C GLN A 128 -10.66 -5.05 -5.46
N TYR A 129 -11.00 -5.70 -4.34
CA TYR A 129 -11.90 -6.86 -4.29
C TYR A 129 -13.28 -6.46 -3.71
N PRO A 130 -14.29 -6.20 -4.57
CA PRO A 130 -15.63 -5.85 -4.12
C PRO A 130 -16.28 -7.05 -3.42
N GLY A 131 -16.43 -7.00 -2.11
CA GLY A 131 -17.04 -8.09 -1.32
C GLY A 131 -16.38 -8.35 0.03
N LEU A 132 -15.17 -7.85 0.24
CA LEU A 132 -14.48 -7.96 1.53
C LEU A 132 -15.04 -6.95 2.53
N SER A 133 -15.64 -7.42 3.63
CA SER A 133 -16.25 -6.59 4.68
C SER A 133 -15.21 -5.99 5.64
N PHE A 134 -15.58 -4.90 6.33
CA PHE A 134 -14.73 -4.24 7.33
C PHE A 134 -14.26 -5.21 8.42
N GLY A 135 -12.97 -5.14 8.78
CA GLY A 135 -12.36 -6.03 9.76
C GLY A 135 -11.99 -7.43 9.24
N VAL A 136 -12.27 -7.75 7.97
CA VAL A 136 -11.76 -8.97 7.34
C VAL A 136 -10.34 -8.68 6.81
N PRO A 137 -9.33 -9.44 7.24
CA PRO A 137 -7.98 -9.42 6.69
C PRO A 137 -8.00 -9.59 5.18
N MET A 138 -6.98 -9.04 4.52
CA MET A 138 -6.84 -9.22 3.08
C MET A 138 -6.59 -10.71 2.77
N PRO A 139 -7.49 -11.42 2.05
CA PRO A 139 -7.32 -12.85 1.75
C PRO A 139 -6.36 -13.11 0.58
N VAL A 140 -5.62 -12.09 0.17
CA VAL A 140 -4.68 -12.13 -0.94
C VAL A 140 -3.29 -11.74 -0.45
N ASN A 141 -2.33 -12.61 -0.71
CA ASN A 141 -0.91 -12.34 -0.56
C ASN A 141 -0.32 -11.92 -1.91
N MET A 142 0.47 -10.86 -1.90
CA MET A 142 1.27 -10.47 -3.05
C MET A 142 2.64 -11.14 -2.93
N VAL A 143 3.01 -11.92 -3.93
CA VAL A 143 4.32 -12.58 -3.99
C VAL A 143 5.13 -12.05 -5.15
N THR A 144 6.44 -11.91 -4.93
CA THR A 144 7.38 -11.50 -5.97
C THR A 144 7.74 -12.71 -6.82
N ALA A 145 7.38 -12.67 -8.10
CA ALA A 145 7.70 -13.73 -9.05
C ALA A 145 9.02 -13.48 -9.79
N LEU A 146 9.33 -12.21 -10.08
CA LEU A 146 10.53 -11.80 -10.81
C LEU A 146 10.92 -10.38 -10.43
N VAL A 147 12.23 -10.14 -10.38
CA VAL A 147 12.81 -8.79 -10.42
C VAL A 147 13.64 -8.70 -11.70
N ASP A 148 13.35 -7.72 -12.55
CA ASP A 148 14.00 -7.53 -13.85
C ASP A 148 14.43 -6.06 -14.06
N SER A 149 15.30 -5.85 -15.05
CA SER A 149 15.60 -4.55 -15.66
C SER A 149 16.15 -3.50 -14.68
N ILE A 150 17.09 -3.88 -13.82
CA ILE A 150 17.84 -2.92 -12.99
C ILE A 150 18.82 -2.17 -13.91
N ARG A 151 18.41 -1.00 -14.39
CA ARG A 151 19.30 -0.07 -15.10
C ARG A 151 19.79 0.93 -14.08
N SER A 152 21.10 0.94 -13.81
CA SER A 152 21.72 1.90 -12.93
C SER A 152 22.70 2.75 -13.71
N ASP A 153 22.59 4.06 -13.57
CA ASP A 153 23.53 5.01 -14.17
C ASP A 153 24.77 5.19 -13.29
N ASP A 154 24.63 5.01 -11.98
CA ASP A 154 25.70 5.11 -10.97
C ASP A 154 25.34 4.30 -9.71
N MET A 155 26.13 3.27 -9.40
CA MET A 155 25.93 2.41 -8.23
C MET A 155 26.72 2.87 -6.98
N ASP A 156 27.53 3.93 -7.07
CA ASP A 156 28.21 4.51 -5.89
C ASP A 156 27.24 5.43 -5.12
N ILE A 157 26.29 4.81 -4.42
CA ILE A 157 25.35 5.50 -3.55
C ILE A 157 25.99 5.68 -2.17
N ARG A 158 26.23 6.94 -1.80
CA ARG A 158 26.70 7.32 -0.46
C ARG A 158 25.52 7.75 0.42
N PRO A 159 25.55 7.47 1.73
CA PRO A 159 24.45 7.78 2.66
C PRO A 159 24.39 9.28 3.05
N GLN A 160 24.87 10.17 2.19
CA GLN A 160 24.91 11.62 2.42
C GLN A 160 23.55 12.29 2.17
N HIS A 161 22.69 11.64 1.38
CA HIS A 161 21.39 12.14 0.99
C HIS A 161 20.34 11.07 1.22
N ASP A 162 19.12 11.50 1.56
CA ASP A 162 17.96 10.62 1.59
C ASP A 162 17.63 10.16 0.16
N LEU A 163 17.04 8.98 0.03
CA LEU A 163 16.61 8.45 -1.26
C LEU A 163 15.10 8.52 -1.38
N LYS A 164 14.61 8.74 -2.59
CA LYS A 164 13.19 8.68 -2.94
C LYS A 164 12.94 7.50 -3.88
N LEU A 165 12.03 6.62 -3.48
CA LEU A 165 11.40 5.62 -4.33
C LEU A 165 10.06 6.18 -4.83
N CYS A 166 9.80 6.03 -6.11
CA CYS A 166 8.47 6.23 -6.67
C CYS A 166 8.14 5.07 -7.60
N GLY A 167 6.85 4.76 -7.75
CA GLY A 167 6.46 3.64 -8.59
C GLY A 167 4.97 3.53 -8.81
N HIS A 168 4.61 2.67 -9.75
CA HIS A 168 3.22 2.37 -10.12
C HIS A 168 3.14 1.03 -10.86
N ILE A 169 1.92 0.49 -10.95
CA ILE A 169 1.62 -0.66 -11.82
C ILE A 169 1.63 -0.20 -13.27
N SER A 170 2.56 -0.73 -14.07
CA SER A 170 2.75 -0.39 -15.49
C SER A 170 2.06 -1.37 -16.43
N TRP A 171 1.85 -2.61 -16.01
CA TRP A 171 1.18 -3.65 -16.79
C TRP A 171 0.45 -4.65 -15.90
N VAL A 172 -0.61 -5.27 -16.41
CA VAL A 172 -1.39 -6.27 -15.67
C VAL A 172 -1.76 -7.45 -16.55
N GLY A 173 -1.46 -8.65 -16.07
CA GLY A 173 -1.89 -9.93 -16.64
C GLY A 173 -3.22 -10.39 -16.02
N ARG A 174 -3.45 -11.70 -15.95
CA ARG A 174 -4.68 -12.23 -15.32
C ARG A 174 -4.63 -12.15 -13.79
N THR A 175 -3.49 -12.57 -13.23
CA THR A 175 -3.23 -12.68 -11.78
C THR A 175 -1.89 -12.06 -11.40
N SER A 176 -1.19 -11.48 -12.38
CA SER A 176 0.13 -10.88 -12.23
C SER A 176 0.11 -9.40 -12.59
N MET A 177 1.03 -8.64 -12.01
CA MET A 177 1.15 -7.19 -12.19
C MET A 177 2.63 -6.83 -12.31
N GLU A 178 2.98 -6.02 -13.30
CA GLU A 178 4.31 -5.41 -13.40
C GLU A 178 4.29 -4.07 -12.66
N VAL A 179 5.22 -3.90 -11.72
CA VAL A 179 5.48 -2.67 -10.98
C VAL A 179 6.73 -2.04 -11.56
N THR A 180 6.62 -0.83 -12.09
CA THR A 180 7.80 -0.04 -12.48
C THR A 180 8.13 0.93 -11.37
N MET A 181 9.40 0.92 -10.93
CA MET A 181 9.89 1.78 -9.85
C MET A 181 11.16 2.51 -10.25
N GLU A 182 11.33 3.70 -9.71
CA GLU A 182 12.51 4.55 -9.88
C GLU A 182 13.06 4.94 -8.50
N LEU A 183 14.39 4.97 -8.39
CA LEU A 183 15.09 5.47 -7.21
C LEU A 183 15.86 6.73 -7.57
N GLN A 184 15.74 7.74 -6.72
CA GLN A 184 16.42 9.02 -6.87
C GLN A 184 17.14 9.38 -5.57
N ALA A 185 18.34 9.95 -5.66
CA ALA A 185 18.95 10.63 -4.51
C ALA A 185 18.42 12.07 -4.40
N LEU A 186 18.00 12.46 -3.19
CA LEU A 186 17.53 13.80 -2.88
C LEU A 186 18.71 14.71 -2.53
N VAL A 187 19.41 15.18 -3.57
CA VAL A 187 20.49 16.17 -3.43
C VAL A 187 19.92 17.60 -3.45
N PRO A 188 20.61 18.60 -2.88
CA PRO A 188 20.07 19.96 -2.72
C PRO A 188 19.71 20.69 -4.02
N GLU A 189 20.43 20.41 -5.11
CA GLU A 189 20.23 21.12 -6.40
C GLU A 189 19.08 20.51 -7.21
N GLN A 190 19.14 19.21 -7.48
CA GLN A 190 18.12 18.50 -8.26
C GLN A 190 18.17 16.99 -8.00
N PRO A 191 17.04 16.28 -7.83
CA PRO A 191 17.03 14.82 -7.68
C PRO A 191 17.86 14.12 -8.75
N ARG A 192 18.79 13.26 -8.31
CA ARG A 192 19.65 12.47 -9.21
C ARG A 192 19.08 11.07 -9.37
N TYR A 193 18.76 10.67 -10.60
CA TYR A 193 18.30 9.31 -10.89
C TYR A 193 19.42 8.30 -10.65
N LEU A 194 19.11 7.20 -9.97
CA LEU A 194 20.08 6.17 -9.60
C LEU A 194 19.78 4.84 -10.28
N LEU A 195 18.51 4.42 -10.26
CA LEU A 195 18.08 3.21 -10.93
C LEU A 195 16.60 3.26 -11.32
N THR A 196 16.27 2.44 -12.31
CA THR A 196 14.91 1.98 -12.61
C THR A 196 14.88 0.46 -12.46
N ALA A 197 13.80 -0.10 -11.94
CA ALA A 197 13.59 -1.54 -11.85
C ALA A 197 12.14 -1.93 -12.14
N LYS A 198 11.95 -3.18 -12.56
CA LYS A 198 10.64 -3.78 -12.79
C LYS A 198 10.46 -5.00 -11.91
N PHE A 199 9.35 -5.05 -11.17
CA PHE A 199 8.99 -6.18 -10.33
C PHE A 199 7.72 -6.81 -10.89
N VAL A 200 7.69 -8.13 -11.00
CA VAL A 200 6.48 -8.87 -11.35
C VAL A 200 5.92 -9.47 -10.08
N MET A 201 4.76 -8.97 -9.67
CA MET A 201 4.01 -9.41 -8.50
C MET A 201 2.88 -10.33 -8.94
N VAL A 202 2.61 -11.37 -8.15
CA VAL A 202 1.49 -12.29 -8.38
C VAL A 202 0.57 -12.26 -7.16
N ALA A 203 -0.72 -12.10 -7.42
CA ALA A 203 -1.74 -12.21 -6.38
C ALA A 203 -2.05 -13.69 -6.14
N MET A 204 -1.91 -14.13 -4.90
CA MET A 204 -2.20 -15.49 -4.45
C MET A 204 -3.18 -15.47 -3.28
N GLU A 205 -3.95 -16.54 -3.09
CA GLU A 205 -4.72 -16.72 -1.85
C GLU A 205 -3.78 -16.69 -0.64
N ALA A 206 -4.30 -16.27 0.52
CA ALA A 206 -3.51 -16.19 1.75
C ALA A 206 -2.86 -17.53 2.16
N ASN A 207 -3.47 -18.65 1.79
CA ASN A 207 -2.95 -20.02 1.98
C ASN A 207 -1.91 -20.44 0.92
N ALA A 208 -1.59 -19.57 -0.03
CA ALA A 208 -0.67 -19.80 -1.15
C ALA A 208 -1.03 -20.97 -2.08
N THR A 209 -2.30 -21.40 -2.14
CA THR A 209 -2.70 -22.56 -2.96
C THR A 209 -3.03 -22.20 -4.41
N LYS A 210 -3.58 -21.02 -4.65
CA LYS A 210 -4.09 -20.58 -5.96
C LYS A 210 -3.77 -19.12 -6.22
N THR A 211 -3.63 -18.80 -7.51
CA THR A 211 -3.53 -17.43 -7.99
C THR A 211 -4.89 -16.75 -8.04
N VAL A 212 -4.96 -15.48 -7.69
CA VAL A 212 -6.21 -14.70 -7.62
C VAL A 212 -6.24 -13.68 -8.77
N PRO A 213 -7.37 -13.51 -9.47
CA PRO A 213 -7.52 -12.45 -10.48
C PRO A 213 -7.23 -11.05 -9.91
N VAL A 214 -6.67 -10.19 -10.75
CA VAL A 214 -6.39 -8.77 -10.41
C VAL A 214 -7.13 -7.82 -11.34
N ASN A 215 -7.34 -6.58 -10.92
CA ASN A 215 -8.09 -5.57 -11.66
C ASN A 215 -7.45 -5.27 -13.04
N LYS A 216 -8.26 -5.09 -14.08
CA LYS A 216 -7.76 -4.70 -15.41
C LYS A 216 -7.19 -3.28 -15.38
N LEU A 217 -6.02 -3.10 -16.00
CA LEU A 217 -5.37 -1.80 -16.15
C LEU A 217 -5.90 -1.07 -17.38
N VAL A 218 -6.34 0.16 -17.21
CA VAL A 218 -6.73 1.08 -18.27
C VAL A 218 -5.83 2.31 -18.19
N PRO A 219 -5.05 2.61 -19.25
CA PRO A 219 -4.29 3.86 -19.32
C PRO A 219 -5.24 5.05 -19.27
N LYS A 220 -4.96 6.02 -18.40
CA LYS A 220 -5.60 7.33 -18.48
C LYS A 220 -4.78 8.20 -19.44
N LYS A 221 -5.48 8.87 -20.35
CA LYS A 221 -4.90 9.92 -21.21
C LYS A 221 -4.63 11.18 -20.38
#